data_AF-A0A0L7N933-F1
#
_entry.id   AF-A0A0L7N933-F1
#
_cell.length_a   1.000
_cell.length_b   1.000
_cell.length_c   1.000
_cell.angle_alpha   90.00
_cell.angle_beta   90.00
_cell.angle_gamma   90.00
#
_symmetry.space_group_name_H-M   'P 1'
#
loop_
_entity.id
_entity.type
_entity.pdbx_description
1 polymer ?
#
loop_
_entity_poly.entity_id
_entity_poly.type
_entity_poly.pdbx_seq_one_letter_code
_entity_poly.pdbx_strand_id
1 'polypeptide(L)'
;MNQTPVSMNFATHATSEGTPWKAVAGRSRIAIISASWHTEVVYQARDAAQAELQAQGVQAANITHFSVPGAFEIPLLTKKLAQSGRFDAVIATALIVNGGIYRHEFVTTAVIDGLMRVQMDTEVPVFSAVLTPRDFHEHGDHVEFFRQHFVKKGVEVAHACLSTLDQHAKVDALLQAKAA
;
A
#
# COMPACT_ATOMS: atom_id res chain seq x y z
N MET A 1 6.87 40.78 13.27
CA MET A 1 5.90 39.70 13.57
C MET A 1 6.56 38.38 13.18
N ASN A 2 7.23 37.74 14.14
CA ASN A 2 7.91 36.46 13.95
C ASN A 2 6.87 35.34 14.00
N GLN A 3 6.75 34.55 12.93
CA GLN A 3 6.08 33.26 12.99
C GLN A 3 7.13 32.18 13.21
N THR A 4 7.13 31.61 14.40
CA THR A 4 7.92 30.43 14.76
C THR A 4 7.38 29.23 13.96
N PRO A 5 8.22 28.43 13.30
CA PRO A 5 7.74 27.23 12.64
C PRO A 5 7.30 26.20 13.70
N VAL A 6 6.09 25.66 13.53
CA VAL A 6 5.59 24.54 14.33
C VAL A 6 6.33 23.28 13.86
N SER A 7 7.29 22.82 14.65
CA SER A 7 7.92 21.51 14.46
C SER A 7 6.87 20.42 14.73
N MET A 8 6.31 19.83 13.68
CA MET A 8 5.55 18.59 13.79
C MET A 8 6.52 17.45 14.10
N ASN A 9 6.57 17.07 15.37
CA ASN A 9 7.34 15.94 15.83
C ASN A 9 6.60 14.66 15.43
N PHE A 10 7.02 14.00 14.35
CA PHE A 10 6.60 12.63 14.03
C PHE A 10 7.30 11.68 14.99
N ALA A 11 6.86 11.66 16.25
CA ALA A 11 7.28 10.65 17.20
C ALA A 11 6.75 9.29 16.72
N THR A 12 7.63 8.52 16.09
CA THR A 12 7.50 7.07 15.93
C THR A 12 7.18 6.49 17.31
N HIS A 13 5.97 5.93 17.46
CA HIS A 13 5.62 5.17 18.65
C HIS A 13 6.35 3.83 18.58
N ALA A 14 7.66 3.86 18.83
CA ALA A 14 8.43 2.67 19.13
C ALA A 14 8.24 2.37 20.62
N THR A 15 7.33 1.46 20.93
CA THR A 15 7.19 0.88 22.28
C THR A 15 7.41 -0.63 22.22
N SER A 16 8.31 -1.08 23.08
CA SER A 16 8.68 -2.46 23.47
C SER A 16 9.36 -3.35 22.43
N GLU A 17 10.44 -3.96 22.90
CA GLU A 17 11.33 -4.94 22.26
C GLU A 17 10.61 -5.96 21.35
N GLY A 18 10.93 -5.91 20.04
CA GLY A 18 10.41 -6.82 19.02
C GLY A 18 9.74 -6.07 17.87
N THR A 19 9.72 -6.66 16.68
CA THR A 19 8.91 -6.15 15.57
C THR A 19 7.42 -6.24 15.97
N PRO A 20 6.68 -5.11 16.03
CA PRO A 20 5.37 -5.04 16.71
C PRO A 20 4.30 -5.94 16.07
N TRP A 21 4.55 -6.45 14.87
CA TRP A 21 3.61 -7.25 14.09
C TRP A 21 4.03 -8.71 13.93
N LYS A 22 5.06 -9.19 14.64
CA LYS A 22 5.66 -10.53 14.40
C LYS A 22 4.62 -11.67 14.34
N ALA A 23 3.61 -11.64 15.22
CA ALA A 23 2.55 -12.64 15.25
C ALA A 23 1.64 -12.61 14.01
N VAL A 24 1.19 -11.43 13.58
CA VAL A 24 0.33 -11.30 12.40
C VAL A 24 1.12 -11.49 11.11
N ALA A 25 2.36 -10.97 11.05
CA ALA A 25 3.25 -11.10 9.92
C ALA A 25 3.54 -12.56 9.57
N GLY A 26 3.80 -13.41 10.58
CA GLY A 26 4.13 -14.82 10.37
C GLY A 26 3.01 -15.66 9.72
N ARG A 27 1.76 -15.19 9.73
CA ARG A 27 0.60 -15.90 9.15
C ARG A 27 -0.06 -15.20 7.97
N SER A 28 0.31 -13.96 7.67
CA SER A 28 -0.37 -13.13 6.66
C SER A 28 0.06 -13.51 5.25
N ARG A 29 -0.91 -13.60 4.33
CA ARG A 29 -0.75 -13.77 2.88
C ARG A 29 -1.11 -12.48 2.17
N ILE A 30 -0.15 -11.87 1.49
CA ILE A 30 -0.28 -10.52 0.95
C ILE A 30 -0.11 -10.57 -0.57
N ALA A 31 -1.06 -10.01 -1.30
CA ALA A 31 -0.89 -9.72 -2.72
C ALA A 31 -0.34 -8.30 -2.90
N ILE A 32 0.66 -8.14 -3.77
CA ILE A 32 1.13 -6.84 -4.23
C ILE A 32 0.82 -6.73 -5.72
N ILE A 33 0.02 -5.74 -6.11
CA ILE A 33 -0.32 -5.44 -7.50
C ILE A 33 0.45 -4.19 -7.92
N SER A 34 1.16 -4.25 -9.04
CA SER A 34 1.90 -3.11 -9.59
C SER A 34 1.45 -2.77 -11.01
N ALA A 35 1.18 -1.50 -11.26
CA ALA A 35 1.08 -0.98 -12.62
C ALA A 35 2.43 -1.03 -13.33
N SER A 36 2.41 -1.22 -14.65
CA SER A 36 3.61 -1.33 -15.49
C SER A 36 3.99 0.00 -16.15
N TRP A 37 3.22 1.07 -15.97
CA TRP A 37 3.63 2.41 -16.37
C TRP A 37 4.56 3.00 -15.30
N HIS A 38 5.64 3.66 -15.73
CA HIS A 38 6.69 4.23 -14.86
C HIS A 38 7.33 3.19 -13.91
N THR A 39 7.64 1.99 -14.42
CA THR A 39 8.18 0.88 -13.60
C THR A 39 9.40 1.26 -12.77
N GLU A 40 10.26 2.12 -13.30
CA GLU A 40 11.46 2.62 -12.65
C GLU A 40 11.16 3.37 -11.34
N VAL A 41 9.97 3.96 -11.20
CA VAL A 41 9.46 4.57 -9.97
C VAL A 41 8.55 3.60 -9.20
N VAL A 42 7.56 3.01 -9.88
CA VAL A 42 6.52 2.17 -9.24
C VAL A 42 7.12 0.95 -8.54
N TYR A 43 8.14 0.31 -9.14
CA TYR A 43 8.75 -0.86 -8.56
C TYR A 43 9.57 -0.54 -7.31
N GLN A 44 10.00 0.71 -7.11
CA GLN A 44 10.64 1.10 -5.84
C GLN A 44 9.70 0.92 -4.65
N ALA A 45 8.41 1.27 -4.79
CA ALA A 45 7.43 1.04 -3.73
C ALA A 45 7.11 -0.45 -3.56
N ARG A 46 7.00 -1.21 -4.66
CA ARG A 46 6.77 -2.66 -4.63
C ARG A 46 7.89 -3.38 -3.86
N ASP A 47 9.13 -3.11 -4.23
CA ASP A 47 10.31 -3.79 -3.69
C ASP A 47 10.56 -3.39 -2.25
N ALA A 48 10.39 -2.10 -1.91
CA ALA A 48 10.48 -1.63 -0.54
C ALA A 48 9.37 -2.20 0.35
N ALA A 49 8.13 -2.29 -0.15
CA ALA A 49 7.03 -2.91 0.60
C ALA A 49 7.31 -4.40 0.85
N GLN A 50 7.77 -5.15 -0.15
CA GLN A 50 8.16 -6.55 0.04
C GLN A 50 9.28 -6.68 1.08
N ALA A 51 10.35 -5.90 0.93
CA ALA A 51 11.50 -5.97 1.82
C ALA A 51 11.10 -5.66 3.27
N GLU A 52 10.26 -4.65 3.47
CA GLU A 52 9.76 -4.29 4.79
C GLU A 52 8.85 -5.39 5.37
N LEU A 53 7.90 -5.91 4.59
CA LEU A 53 7.05 -7.03 5.03
C LEU A 53 7.88 -8.23 5.48
N GLN A 54 8.93 -8.56 4.73
CA GLN A 54 9.87 -9.64 5.07
C GLN A 54 10.66 -9.32 6.34
N ALA A 55 11.16 -8.09 6.49
CA ALA A 55 11.86 -7.64 7.70
C ALA A 55 10.96 -7.72 8.96
N GLN A 56 9.65 -7.52 8.79
CA GLN A 56 8.65 -7.64 9.85
C GLN A 56 8.19 -9.10 10.11
N GLY A 57 8.62 -10.06 9.29
CA GLY A 57 8.41 -11.49 9.51
C GLY A 57 7.40 -12.16 8.57
N VAL A 58 6.93 -11.49 7.52
CA VAL A 58 6.12 -12.14 6.47
C VAL A 58 7.02 -13.05 5.63
N GLN A 59 6.66 -14.32 5.51
CA GLN A 59 7.42 -15.26 4.70
C GLN A 59 7.36 -14.88 3.22
N ALA A 60 8.48 -15.01 2.51
CA ALA A 60 8.54 -14.72 1.07
C ALA A 60 7.48 -15.48 0.26
N ALA A 61 7.21 -16.74 0.61
CA ALA A 61 6.18 -17.57 -0.03
C ALA A 61 4.74 -17.04 0.15
N ASN A 62 4.51 -16.18 1.15
CA ASN A 62 3.22 -15.57 1.43
C ASN A 62 3.05 -14.20 0.75
N ILE A 63 4.06 -13.70 0.04
CA ILE A 63 3.97 -12.46 -0.73
C ILE A 63 3.90 -12.82 -2.21
N THR A 64 2.78 -12.52 -2.86
CA THR A 64 2.59 -12.79 -4.30
C THR A 64 2.49 -11.48 -5.07
N HIS A 65 3.27 -11.35 -6.15
CA HIS A 65 3.26 -10.19 -7.02
C HIS A 65 2.41 -10.40 -8.26
N PHE A 66 1.69 -9.37 -8.66
CA PHE A 66 0.94 -9.31 -9.89
C PHE A 66 1.24 -7.99 -10.61
N SER A 67 1.50 -8.06 -11.91
CA SER A 67 1.66 -6.87 -12.75
C SER A 67 0.42 -6.67 -13.62
N VAL A 68 -0.01 -5.42 -13.76
CA VAL A 68 -1.06 -5.00 -14.69
C VAL A 68 -0.54 -3.89 -15.60
N PRO A 69 -1.14 -3.66 -16.78
CA PRO A 69 -0.69 -2.60 -17.69
C PRO A 69 -0.66 -1.22 -17.03
N GLY A 70 -1.78 -0.76 -16.47
CA GLY A 70 -1.89 0.54 -15.81
C GLY A 70 -2.69 0.49 -14.50
N ALA A 71 -2.84 1.65 -13.86
CA ALA A 71 -3.56 1.77 -12.60
C ALA A 71 -5.04 1.38 -12.72
N PHE A 72 -5.65 1.58 -13.89
CA PHE A 72 -7.07 1.36 -14.13
C PHE A 72 -7.49 -0.11 -14.05
N GLU A 73 -6.58 -1.05 -14.31
CA GLU A 73 -6.83 -2.49 -14.20
C GLU A 73 -6.74 -2.99 -12.75
N ILE A 74 -6.12 -2.23 -11.84
CA ILE A 74 -5.85 -2.66 -10.46
C ILE A 74 -7.16 -3.01 -9.72
N PRO A 75 -8.21 -2.17 -9.68
CA PRO A 75 -9.39 -2.47 -8.85
C PRO A 75 -10.06 -3.81 -9.19
N LEU A 76 -10.17 -4.15 -10.47
CA LEU A 76 -10.78 -5.42 -10.88
C LEU A 76 -9.93 -6.62 -10.47
N LEU A 77 -8.60 -6.52 -10.61
CA LEU A 77 -7.69 -7.57 -10.16
C LEU A 77 -7.71 -7.71 -8.63
N THR A 78 -7.69 -6.60 -7.89
CA THR A 78 -7.84 -6.58 -6.44
C THR A 78 -9.11 -7.32 -6.01
N LYS A 79 -10.25 -7.04 -6.65
CA LYS A 79 -11.51 -7.71 -6.35
C LYS A 79 -11.41 -9.24 -6.53
N LYS A 80 -10.84 -9.68 -7.65
CA LYS A 80 -10.65 -11.12 -7.93
C LYS A 80 -9.75 -11.79 -6.88
N LEU A 81 -8.68 -11.11 -6.47
CA LEU A 81 -7.73 -11.65 -5.47
C LEU A 81 -8.38 -11.70 -4.08
N ALA A 82 -9.08 -10.64 -3.66
CA ALA A 82 -9.78 -10.59 -2.39
C ALA A 82 -10.86 -11.69 -2.27
N GLN A 83 -11.69 -11.86 -3.31
CA GLN A 83 -12.74 -12.88 -3.34
C GLN A 83 -12.21 -14.32 -3.43
N SER A 84 -10.92 -14.52 -3.71
CA SER A 84 -10.35 -15.87 -3.80
C SER A 84 -10.15 -16.56 -2.45
N GLY A 85 -10.19 -15.82 -1.33
CA GLY A 85 -9.86 -16.33 0.00
C GLY A 85 -8.37 -16.68 0.21
N ARG A 86 -7.52 -16.41 -0.78
CA ARG A 86 -6.08 -16.73 -0.73
C ARG A 86 -5.21 -15.65 -0.10
N PHE A 87 -5.75 -14.44 0.08
CA PHE A 87 -5.01 -13.29 0.56
C PHE A 87 -5.76 -12.63 1.71
N ASP A 88 -5.00 -12.22 2.72
CA ASP A 88 -5.51 -11.51 3.90
C ASP A 88 -5.45 -9.99 3.69
N ALA A 89 -4.62 -9.52 2.75
CA ALA A 89 -4.55 -8.12 2.33
C ALA A 89 -4.05 -7.99 0.88
N VAL A 90 -4.38 -6.85 0.25
CA VAL A 90 -3.86 -6.46 -1.06
C VAL A 90 -3.22 -5.07 -1.00
N ILE A 91 -2.00 -4.93 -1.53
CA ILE A 91 -1.30 -3.65 -1.69
C ILE A 91 -1.28 -3.30 -3.18
N ALA A 92 -1.81 -2.14 -3.53
CA ALA A 92 -1.80 -1.59 -4.89
C ALA A 92 -0.70 -0.54 -5.05
N THR A 93 0.17 -0.67 -6.04
CA THR A 93 1.22 0.31 -6.36
C THR A 93 1.06 0.81 -7.78
N ALA A 94 1.03 2.14 -7.95
CA ALA A 94 1.03 2.77 -9.27
C ALA A 94 1.45 4.24 -9.17
N LEU A 95 1.79 4.82 -10.31
CA LEU A 95 2.00 6.25 -10.47
C LEU A 95 1.05 6.74 -11.56
N ILE A 96 0.16 7.67 -11.22
CA ILE A 96 -0.72 8.33 -12.19
C ILE A 96 -0.25 9.78 -12.32
N VAL A 97 0.29 10.12 -13.49
CA VAL A 97 0.90 11.43 -13.75
C VAL A 97 0.00 12.32 -14.60
N ASN A 98 0.13 13.62 -14.40
CA ASN A 98 -0.46 14.60 -15.31
C ASN A 98 0.41 14.75 -16.57
N GLY A 99 0.02 14.10 -17.66
CA GLY A 99 0.72 14.19 -18.95
C GLY A 99 0.42 15.45 -19.77
N GLY A 100 -0.37 16.39 -19.25
CA GLY A 100 -0.69 17.66 -19.93
C GLY A 100 -1.69 17.57 -21.09
N ILE A 101 -2.00 16.37 -21.59
CA ILE A 101 -2.94 16.15 -22.71
C ILE A 101 -4.32 15.70 -22.21
N TYR A 102 -4.35 14.75 -21.27
CA TYR A 102 -5.58 14.13 -20.78
C TYR A 102 -5.77 14.35 -19.28
N ARG A 103 -7.03 14.30 -18.85
CA ARG A 103 -7.43 14.44 -17.45
C ARG A 103 -7.16 13.16 -16.67
N HIS A 104 -5.97 13.07 -16.10
CA HIS A 104 -5.53 11.97 -15.25
C HIS A 104 -6.43 11.79 -14.02
N GLU A 105 -7.09 12.84 -13.54
CA GLU A 105 -7.96 12.82 -12.37
C GLU A 105 -9.14 11.85 -12.52
N PHE A 106 -9.65 11.64 -13.74
CA PHE A 106 -10.71 10.67 -13.98
C PHE A 106 -10.25 9.24 -13.70
N VAL A 107 -9.02 8.91 -14.11
CA VAL A 107 -8.42 7.60 -13.83
C VAL A 107 -8.11 7.51 -12.34
N THR A 108 -7.53 8.54 -11.74
CA THR A 108 -7.24 8.59 -10.31
C THR A 108 -8.49 8.33 -9.46
N THR A 109 -9.56 9.07 -9.68
CA THR A 109 -10.81 8.91 -8.92
C THR A 109 -11.39 7.51 -9.12
N ALA A 110 -11.48 7.02 -10.37
CA ALA A 110 -12.02 5.69 -10.64
C ALA A 110 -11.21 4.57 -9.94
N VAL A 111 -9.88 4.70 -9.89
CA VAL A 111 -9.01 3.72 -9.24
C VAL A 111 -9.15 3.78 -7.72
N ILE A 112 -9.02 4.96 -7.11
CA ILE A 112 -9.08 5.09 -5.65
C ILE A 112 -10.47 4.71 -5.12
N ASP A 113 -11.55 5.18 -5.76
CA ASP A 113 -12.91 4.79 -5.40
C ASP A 113 -13.14 3.29 -5.61
N GLY A 114 -12.59 2.73 -6.69
CA GLY A 114 -12.64 1.31 -6.98
C GLY A 114 -12.00 0.47 -5.88
N LEU A 115 -10.78 0.82 -5.43
CA LEU A 115 -10.09 0.12 -4.34
C LEU A 115 -10.86 0.23 -3.01
N MET A 116 -11.44 1.40 -2.72
CA MET A 116 -12.29 1.59 -1.54
C MET A 116 -13.54 0.70 -1.60
N ARG A 117 -14.24 0.67 -2.73
CA ARG A 117 -15.41 -0.21 -2.89
C ARG A 117 -15.03 -1.69 -2.74
N VAL A 118 -13.91 -2.11 -3.34
CA VAL A 118 -13.47 -3.50 -3.23
C VAL A 118 -13.28 -3.92 -1.79
N GLN A 119 -12.53 -3.17 -0.97
CA GLN A 119 -12.31 -3.57 0.43
C GLN A 119 -13.60 -3.60 1.26
N MET A 120 -14.52 -2.65 1.02
CA MET A 120 -15.79 -2.60 1.72
C MET A 120 -16.71 -3.77 1.32
N ASP A 121 -16.68 -4.16 0.05
CA ASP A 121 -17.51 -5.26 -0.47
C ASP A 121 -16.96 -6.65 -0.10
N THR A 122 -15.64 -6.79 0.02
CA THR A 122 -14.99 -8.10 0.22
C THR A 122 -14.46 -8.31 1.64
N GLU A 123 -14.48 -7.28 2.48
CA GLU A 123 -13.94 -7.27 3.85
C GLU A 123 -12.45 -7.65 3.94
N VAL A 124 -11.74 -7.57 2.81
CA VAL A 124 -10.29 -7.78 2.71
C VAL A 124 -9.64 -6.40 2.60
N PRO A 125 -8.76 -6.01 3.54
CA PRO A 125 -8.06 -4.73 3.49
C PRO A 125 -7.30 -4.50 2.17
N VAL A 126 -7.50 -3.33 1.58
CA VAL A 126 -6.81 -2.89 0.37
C VAL A 126 -6.05 -1.60 0.66
N PHE A 127 -4.74 -1.62 0.42
CA PHE A 127 -3.85 -0.49 0.67
C PHE A 127 -3.41 0.17 -0.63
N SER A 128 -3.45 1.50 -0.66
CA SER A 128 -3.05 2.28 -1.83
C SER A 128 -1.68 2.91 -1.64
N ALA A 129 -0.74 2.49 -2.46
CA ALA A 129 0.43 3.26 -2.89
C ALA A 129 0.28 3.64 -4.38
N VAL A 130 -0.95 3.97 -4.79
CA VAL A 130 -1.27 4.62 -6.07
C VAL A 130 -1.10 6.12 -5.87
N LEU A 131 0.04 6.66 -6.29
CA LEU A 131 0.39 8.06 -6.03
C LEU A 131 0.13 8.94 -7.24
N THR A 132 -0.38 10.14 -6.98
CA THR A 132 -0.79 11.11 -7.99
C THR A 132 -0.14 12.46 -7.70
N PRO A 133 1.14 12.64 -8.09
CA PRO A 133 1.82 13.91 -7.87
C PRO A 133 1.13 15.04 -8.63
N ARG A 134 1.10 16.24 -8.02
CA ARG A 134 0.60 17.45 -8.70
C ARG A 134 1.47 17.80 -9.91
N ASP A 135 2.78 17.70 -9.72
CA ASP A 135 3.79 18.00 -10.74
C ASP A 135 4.69 16.78 -10.92
N PHE A 136 4.70 16.23 -12.12
CA PHE A 136 5.62 15.17 -12.53
C PHE A 136 6.10 15.44 -13.94
N HIS A 137 7.40 15.38 -14.13
CA HIS A 137 8.01 15.48 -15.44
C HIS A 137 8.98 14.32 -15.63
N GLU A 138 8.97 13.71 -16.81
CA GLU A 138 9.77 12.52 -17.14
C GLU A 138 11.24 12.86 -17.41
N HIS A 139 11.91 13.56 -16.49
CA HIS A 139 13.33 13.87 -16.62
C HIS A 139 14.05 14.00 -15.28
N GLY A 140 15.29 13.47 -15.28
CA GLY A 140 16.35 13.63 -14.28
C GLY A 140 15.89 13.73 -12.84
N ASP A 141 15.93 14.96 -12.32
CA ASP A 141 15.73 15.26 -10.90
C ASP A 141 14.36 14.82 -10.37
N HIS A 142 13.31 14.90 -11.19
CA HIS A 142 11.97 14.46 -10.79
C HIS A 142 11.91 12.94 -10.66
N VAL A 143 12.44 12.21 -11.64
CA VAL A 143 12.44 10.74 -11.60
C VAL A 143 13.19 10.23 -10.38
N GLU A 144 14.37 10.79 -10.08
CA GLU A 144 15.16 10.37 -8.91
C GLU A 144 14.45 10.72 -7.59
N PHE A 145 13.87 11.92 -7.48
CA PHE A 145 13.07 12.29 -6.32
C PHE A 145 11.93 11.28 -6.10
N PHE A 146 11.16 10.95 -7.14
CA PHE A 146 10.05 10.02 -7.01
C PHE A 146 10.50 8.59 -6.76
N ARG A 147 11.65 8.15 -7.29
CA ARG A 147 12.24 6.84 -6.94
C ARG A 147 12.49 6.74 -5.45
N GLN A 148 13.19 7.71 -4.86
CA GLN A 148 13.46 7.74 -3.42
C GLN A 148 12.18 7.85 -2.60
N HIS A 149 11.24 8.69 -3.05
CA HIS A 149 9.96 8.86 -2.36
C HIS A 149 9.13 7.57 -2.38
N PHE A 150 9.13 6.82 -3.48
CA PHE A 150 8.42 5.55 -3.60
C PHE A 150 9.01 4.47 -2.69
N VAL A 151 10.32 4.44 -2.45
CA VAL A 151 10.91 3.56 -1.42
C VAL A 151 10.26 3.83 -0.06
N LYS A 152 10.22 5.10 0.36
CA LYS A 152 9.59 5.50 1.64
C LYS A 152 8.12 5.09 1.68
N LYS A 153 7.38 5.30 0.59
CA LYS A 153 5.95 4.95 0.50
C LYS A 153 5.71 3.44 0.52
N GLY A 154 6.64 2.65 -0.02
CA GLY A 154 6.64 1.20 0.10
C GLY A 154 6.76 0.72 1.55
N VAL A 155 7.67 1.32 2.33
CA VAL A 155 7.81 1.02 3.77
C VAL A 155 6.55 1.42 4.54
N GLU A 156 6.04 2.64 4.31
CA GLU A 156 4.84 3.14 4.99
C GLU A 156 3.61 2.26 4.71
N VAL A 157 3.42 1.80 3.46
CA VAL A 157 2.27 0.95 3.11
C VAL A 157 2.39 -0.46 3.69
N ALA A 158 3.61 -1.00 3.83
CA ALA A 158 3.84 -2.26 4.52
C ALA A 158 3.49 -2.17 6.02
N HIS A 159 3.88 -1.09 6.69
CA HIS A 159 3.51 -0.84 8.09
C HIS A 159 2.00 -0.66 8.25
N ALA A 160 1.35 0.10 7.36
CA ALA A 160 -0.09 0.26 7.37
C ALA A 160 -0.81 -1.09 7.19
N CYS A 161 -0.31 -1.94 6.28
CA CYS A 161 -0.83 -3.28 6.05
C CYS A 161 -0.79 -4.14 7.32
N LEU A 162 0.40 -4.30 7.92
CA LEU A 162 0.57 -5.13 9.11
C LEU A 162 -0.17 -4.60 10.32
N SER A 163 -0.15 -3.27 10.54
CA SER A 163 -0.89 -2.65 11.64
C SER A 163 -2.40 -2.84 11.50
N THR A 164 -2.93 -2.80 10.28
CA THR A 164 -4.36 -3.00 10.05
C THR A 164 -4.74 -4.47 10.26
N LEU A 165 -3.94 -5.40 9.76
CA LEU A 165 -4.17 -6.83 9.99
C LEU A 165 -4.11 -7.21 11.48
N ASP A 166 -3.22 -6.58 12.25
CA ASP A 166 -3.18 -6.72 13.71
C ASP A 166 -4.47 -6.22 14.39
N GLN A 167 -5.00 -5.08 13.95
CA GLN A 167 -6.28 -4.58 14.46
C GLN A 167 -7.47 -5.46 14.09
N HIS A 168 -7.51 -5.96 12.85
CA HIS A 168 -8.55 -6.92 12.44
C HIS A 168 -8.52 -8.17 13.33
N ALA A 169 -7.33 -8.72 13.59
CA ALA A 169 -7.17 -9.87 14.47
C ALA A 169 -7.70 -9.61 15.90
N LYS A 170 -7.47 -8.41 16.44
CA LYS A 170 -7.99 -7.99 17.75
C LYS A 170 -9.51 -7.86 17.76
N VAL A 171 -10.09 -7.28 16.70
CA VAL A 171 -11.55 -7.15 16.54
C VAL A 171 -12.19 -8.52 16.41
N ASP A 172 -11.64 -9.42 15.59
CA ASP A 172 -12.16 -10.78 15.42
C ASP A 172 -12.19 -11.54 16.75
N ALA A 173 -11.11 -11.47 17.53
CA ALA A 173 -11.04 -12.08 18.85
C ALA A 173 -12.09 -11.50 19.82
N LEU A 174 -12.30 -10.18 19.79
CA LEU A 174 -13.32 -9.51 20.59
C LEU A 174 -14.74 -9.97 20.22
N LEU A 175 -15.03 -10.11 18.93
CA LEU A 175 -16.34 -10.53 18.44
C LEU A 175 -16.62 -12.01 18.75
N GLN A 176 -15.61 -12.88 18.65
CA GLN A 176 -15.71 -14.29 19.02
C GLN A 176 -15.96 -14.48 20.52
N ALA A 177 -15.29 -13.71 21.38
CA ALA A 177 -15.48 -13.78 22.83
C ALA A 177 -16.88 -13.39 23.30
N LYS A 178 -17.60 -12.54 22.53
CA LYS A 178 -18.99 -12.15 22.83
C LYS A 178 -20.01 -13.21 22.39
N ALA A 179 -19.65 -14.07 21.45
CA ALA A 179 -20.53 -15.12 20.91
C ALA A 179 -20.48 -16.43 21.73
N ALA A 180 -19.48 -16.58 22.61
CA ALA A 180 -19.32 -17.70 23.54
C ALA A 180 -20.00 -17.42 24.88
#